data_AF-A0AAW8T2L4-F1
#
_entry.id   AF-A0AAW8T2L4-F1
#
_cell.length_a   1.000
_cell.length_b   1.000
_cell.length_c   1.000
_cell.angle_alpha   90.00
_cell.angle_beta   90.00
_cell.angle_gamma   90.00
#
_symmetry.space_group_name_H-M   'P 1'
#
loop_
_entity.id
_entity.type
_entity.pdbx_description
1 polymer ?
#
loop_
_entity_poly.entity_id
_entity_poly.type
_entity_poly.pdbx_seq_one_letter_code
_entity_poly.pdbx_strand_id
1 'polypeptide(L)' 'NFFSLLKQEIFHGETYHSFDELKTAIDDYIYYYNNHRMKQKLNWKSPVQFRKAAQKAA' A
#
# COMPACT_ATOMS: atom_id res chain seq x y z
N ASN A 1 10.51 -3.98 -0.96
CA ASN A 1 9.87 -3.82 -2.29
C ASN A 1 8.36 -3.86 -2.07
N PHE A 2 7.54 -3.10 -2.83
CA PHE A 2 6.07 -3.11 -2.72
C PHE A 2 5.50 -4.52 -2.90
N PHE A 3 5.91 -5.23 -3.96
CA PHE A 3 5.38 -6.55 -4.28
C PHE A 3 5.71 -7.62 -3.23
N SER A 4 6.88 -7.54 -2.59
CA SER A 4 7.23 -8.45 -1.49
C SER A 4 6.31 -8.26 -0.29
N LEU A 5 5.97 -7.01 0.05
CA LEU A 5 5.06 -6.71 1.16
C LEU A 5 3.62 -7.10 0.84
N LEU A 6 3.15 -6.81 -0.38
CA LEU A 6 1.84 -7.25 -0.82
C LEU A 6 1.69 -8.77 -0.71
N LYS A 7 2.69 -9.52 -1.21
CA LYS A 7 2.66 -10.97 -1.11
C LYS A 7 2.65 -11.46 0.35
N GLN A 8 3.49 -10.87 1.19
CA GLN A 8 3.59 -11.26 2.60
C GLN A 8 2.35 -10.91 3.42
N GLU A 9 1.74 -9.75 3.17
CA GLU A 9 0.70 -9.20 4.05
C GLU A 9 -0.72 -9.58 3.62
N ILE A 10 -0.97 -9.87 2.33
CA ILE A 10 -2.32 -10.23 1.87
C ILE A 10 -2.38 -11.50 1.02
N PHE A 11 -1.28 -12.01 0.47
CA PHE A 11 -1.35 -13.15 -0.46
C PHE A 11 -0.97 -14.48 0.19
N HIS A 12 0.12 -14.50 0.97
CA HIS A 12 0.63 -15.72 1.56
C HIS A 12 -0.24 -16.15 2.75
N GLY A 13 -0.81 -17.36 2.67
CA GLY A 13 -1.69 -17.92 3.70
C GLY A 13 -3.17 -17.67 3.47
N GLU A 14 -3.52 -16.85 2.47
CA GLU A 14 -4.90 -16.56 2.10
C GLU A 14 -5.36 -17.43 0.92
N THR A 15 -6.64 -17.80 0.93
CA THR A 15 -7.29 -18.48 -0.19
C THR A 15 -8.38 -17.58 -0.74
N TYR A 16 -8.22 -17.17 -1.99
CA TYR A 16 -9.23 -16.41 -2.71
C TYR A 16 -10.05 -17.36 -3.59
N HIS A 17 -11.38 -17.26 -3.51
CA HIS A 17 -12.31 -18.13 -4.21
C HIS A 17 -12.74 -17.60 -5.57
N SER A 18 -12.38 -16.34 -5.87
CA SER A 18 -12.61 -15.74 -7.19
C SER A 18 -11.52 -14.73 -7.53
N PHE A 19 -11.41 -14.43 -8.82
CA PHE A 19 -10.55 -13.34 -9.29
C PHE A 19 -11.00 -11.99 -8.72
N ASP A 20 -12.31 -11.74 -8.65
CA ASP A 20 -12.85 -10.47 -8.17
C ASP A 20 -12.54 -10.21 -6.69
N GLU A 21 -12.53 -11.28 -5.88
CA GLU A 21 -12.12 -11.22 -4.48
C GLU A 21 -10.64 -10.85 -4.34
N LEU A 22 -9.75 -11.55 -5.07
CA LEU A 22 -8.32 -11.24 -5.10
C LEU A 22 -8.08 -9.80 -5.59
N LYS A 23 -8.78 -9.39 -6.65
CA LYS A 23 -8.67 -8.03 -7.20
C LYS A 23 -9.06 -6.99 -6.16
N THR A 24 -10.18 -7.20 -5.46
CA THR A 24 -10.66 -6.28 -4.41
C THR A 24 -9.63 -6.16 -3.29
N ALA A 25 -9.09 -7.29 -2.80
CA ALA A 25 -8.06 -7.28 -1.77
C ALA A 25 -6.78 -6.53 -2.19
N ILE A 26 -6.37 -6.68 -3.46
CA ILE A 26 -5.22 -5.95 -4.02
C ILE A 26 -5.52 -4.45 -4.11
N ASP A 27 -6.70 -4.05 -4.60
CA ASP A 27 -7.10 -2.64 -4.72
C ASP A 27 -7.13 -1.95 -3.35
N ASP A 28 -7.72 -2.60 -2.35
CA ASP A 28 -7.77 -2.12 -0.97
C ASP A 28 -6.36 -1.99 -0.38
N TYR A 29 -5.50 -2.98 -0.61
CA TYR A 29 -4.12 -2.94 -0.15
C TYR A 29 -3.30 -1.82 -0.81
N ILE A 30 -3.51 -1.56 -2.11
CA ILE A 30 -2.88 -0.45 -2.82
C ILE A 30 -3.33 0.89 -2.22
N TYR A 31 -4.62 1.03 -1.94
CA TYR A 31 -5.16 2.22 -1.31
C TYR A 31 -4.55 2.44 0.09
N TYR A 32 -4.54 1.40 0.92
CA TYR A 32 -3.88 1.41 2.22
C TYR A 32 -2.40 1.79 2.12
N TYR A 33 -1.65 1.11 1.25
CA TYR A 33 -0.21 1.31 1.09
C TYR A 33 0.11 2.76 0.73
N ASN A 34 -0.68 3.37 -0.15
CA ASN A 34 -0.44 4.72 -0.64
C ASN A 34 -0.90 5.82 0.34
N ASN A 35 -2.05 5.62 0.99
CA ASN A 35 -2.71 6.68 1.76
C ASN A 35 -2.48 6.57 3.27
N HIS A 36 -2.33 5.35 3.79
CA HIS A 36 -2.35 5.08 5.23
C HIS A 36 -1.04 4.49 5.77
N ARG A 37 -0.27 3.76 4.96
CA ARG A 37 0.97 3.14 5.42
C ARG A 37 2.03 4.18 5.79
N MET A 38 2.31 4.31 7.08
CA MET A 38 3.38 5.15 7.58
C MET A 38 4.75 4.53 7.30
N LYS A 39 5.71 5.34 6.90
CA LYS A 39 7.10 4.91 6.69
C LYS A 39 8.03 5.83 7.45
N GLN A 40 8.86 5.27 8.33
CA GLN A 40 9.86 6.03 9.09
C GLN A 40 10.75 6.88 8.16
N LYS A 41 11.22 6.29 7.05
CA LYS A 41 12.03 7.00 6.03
C LYS A 41 11.32 8.16 5.32
N LEU A 42 10.00 8.28 5.46
CA LEU A 42 9.20 9.39 4.92
C LEU A 42 8.79 10.36 6.04
N ASN A 43 9.54 10.41 7.14
CA ASN A 43 9.22 11.15 8.36
C ASN A 43 7.81 10.80 8.86
N TRP A 44 7.53 9.49 8.96
CA TRP A 44 6.25 8.96 9.43
C TRP A 44 5.02 9.36 8.60
N LYS A 45 5.23 9.79 7.35
CA LYS A 45 4.15 10.10 6.41
C LYS A 45 3.79 8.89 5.56
N SER A 46 2.57 8.87 5.05
CA SER A 46 2.19 7.99 3.95
C SER A 46 2.87 8.41 2.63
N PRO A 47 3.00 7.51 1.65
CA PRO A 47 3.57 7.86 0.34
C PRO A 47 2.90 9.07 -0.31
N VAL A 48 1.56 9.16 -0.26
CA VAL A 48 0.82 10.31 -0.80
C VAL A 48 1.11 11.58 -0.04
N GLN A 49 1.09 11.53 1.30
CA GLN A 49 1.40 12.71 2.13
C GLN A 49 2.82 13.22 1.88
N PHE A 50 3.78 12.32 1.75
CA PHE A 50 5.17 12.67 1.44
C PHE A 50 5.28 13.38 0.08
N ARG A 51 4.64 12.86 -0.98
CA ARG A 51 4.62 13.50 -2.31
C ARG A 51 3.98 14.88 -2.28
N LYS A 52 2.84 15.03 -1.60
CA LYS A 52 2.15 16.33 -1.43
C LYS A 52 3.03 17.34 -0.69
N ALA A 53 3.76 16.91 0.34
CA ALA A 53 4.67 17.78 1.07
C ALA A 53 5.87 18.23 0.21
N ALA A 54 6.43 17.32 -0.59
CA ALA A 54 7.54 17.63 -1.50
C ALA A 54 7.12 18.62 -2.60
N GLN A 55 5.91 18.47 -3.16
CA GLN A 55 5.37 19.41 -4.16
C GLN A 55 5.14 20.82 -3.61
N LYS A 56 4.76 20.96 -2.34
CA LYS A 56 4.58 22.28 -1.69
C LYS A 56 5.89 23.00 -1.40
N ALA A 57 7.00 22.26 -1.33
CA ALA A 57 8.32 22.80 -1.03
C ALA A 57 9.14 23.14 -2.29
N ALA A 58 8.64 22.75 -3.47
CA ALA A 58 9.18 23.13 -4.78
C ALA A 58 8.57 24.46 -5.23
#